data_AF-A0A7V3LJP3-F1
#
_entry.id   AF-A0A7V3LJP3-F1
#
_cell.length_a   1.000
_cell.length_b   1.000
_cell.length_c   1.000
_cell.angle_alpha   90.00
_cell.angle_beta   90.00
_cell.angle_gamma   90.00
#
_symmetry.space_group_name_H-M   'P 1'
#
loop_
_entity.id
_entity.type
_entity.pdbx_description
1 polymer ?
#
loop_
_entity_poly.entity_id
_entity_poly.type
_entity_poly.pdbx_seq_one_letter_code
_entity_poly.pdbx_strand_id
1 'polypeptide(L)' 'MVEVPLSIKEIEVIRFVVERYRRAMLFEIANTDSRELKKHLLEREELLENLVQKLDAFAGRSEVVED' A
#
# COMPACT_ATOMS: atom_id res chain seq x y z
N MET A 1 -2.15 -22.80 -1.80
CA MET A 1 -2.85 -21.67 -1.16
C MET A 1 -4.18 -21.52 -1.87
N VAL A 2 -5.29 -21.35 -1.14
CA VAL A 2 -6.59 -21.07 -1.75
C VAL A 2 -6.60 -19.59 -2.14
N GLU A 3 -6.79 -19.29 -3.43
CA GLU A 3 -6.95 -17.92 -3.90
C GLU A 3 -8.40 -17.49 -3.66
N VAL A 4 -8.59 -16.55 -2.73
CA VAL A 4 -9.87 -15.91 -2.51
C VAL A 4 -9.84 -14.56 -3.24
N PRO A 5 -10.66 -14.37 -4.29
CA PRO A 5 -10.69 -13.11 -5.01
C PRO A 5 -11.29 -12.02 -4.11
N LEU A 6 -10.65 -10.85 -4.09
CA LEU A 6 -11.16 -9.66 -3.40
C LEU A 6 -12.16 -8.93 -4.31
N SER A 7 -13.26 -8.46 -3.73
CA SER A 7 -14.15 -7.51 -4.40
C SER A 7 -13.51 -6.14 -4.54
N ILE A 8 -14.02 -5.32 -5.46
CA ILE A 8 -13.56 -3.92 -5.65
C ILE A 8 -13.65 -3.14 -4.34
N LYS A 9 -14.77 -3.29 -3.59
CA LYS A 9 -14.97 -2.63 -2.30
C LYS A 9 -13.91 -3.05 -1.27
N GLU A 10 -13.54 -4.32 -1.22
CA GLU A 10 -12.47 -4.78 -0.33
C GLU A 10 -11.10 -4.23 -0.74
N ILE A 11 -10.81 -4.16 -2.05
CA ILE A 11 -9.59 -3.54 -2.58
C ILE A 11 -9.51 -2.07 -2.17
N GLU A 12 -10.60 -1.31 -2.30
CA GLU A 12 -10.66 0.10 -1.89
C GLU A 12 -10.43 0.29 -0.39
N VAL A 13 -11.05 -0.55 0.45
CA VAL A 13 -10.85 -0.52 1.91
C VAL A 13 -9.40 -0.82 2.26
N ILE A 14 -8.81 -1.84 1.65
CA ILE A 14 -7.40 -2.20 1.87
C ILE A 14 -6.50 -1.03 1.42
N ARG A 15 -6.75 -0.46 0.23
CA ARG A 15 -6.01 0.70 -0.30
C ARG A 15 -6.06 1.87 0.68
N PHE A 16 -7.25 2.23 1.17
CA PHE A 16 -7.43 3.30 2.15
C PHE A 16 -6.62 3.07 3.44
N VAL A 17 -6.66 1.85 3.98
CA VAL A 17 -5.93 1.50 5.20
C VAL A 17 -4.42 1.57 4.96
N VAL A 18 -3.93 1.01 3.85
CA VAL A 18 -2.50 0.99 3.50
C VAL A 18 -1.98 2.42 3.28
N GLU A 19 -2.71 3.27 2.56
CA GLU A 19 -2.32 4.67 2.35
C GLU A 19 -2.21 5.44 3.67
N ARG A 20 -3.12 5.20 4.62
CA ARG A 20 -3.05 5.81 5.95
C ARG A 20 -1.76 5.42 6.68
N TYR A 21 -1.37 4.14 6.63
CA TYR A 21 -0.13 3.68 7.24
C TYR A 21 1.11 4.22 6.52
N ARG A 22 1.08 4.37 5.19
CA ARG A 22 2.18 5.03 4.44
C ARG A 22 2.39 6.47 4.92
N ARG A 23 1.32 7.25 5.06
CA ARG A 23 1.43 8.64 5.56
C ARG A 23 2.04 8.71 6.95
N ALA A 24 1.63 7.79 7.84
CA ALA A 24 2.25 7.67 9.16
C ALA A 24 3.74 7.28 9.07
N MET A 25 4.09 6.32 8.21
CA MET A 25 5.48 5.88 8.00
C MET A 25 6.37 7.03 7.51
N LEU A 26 5.89 7.84 6.56
CA LEU A 26 6.63 9.00 6.05
C LEU A 26 6.89 10.03 7.16
N PHE A 27 5.91 10.24 8.04
CA PHE A 27 6.10 11.09 9.22
C PHE A 27 7.17 10.52 10.15
N GLU A 28 7.13 9.23 10.47
CA GLU A 28 8.15 8.58 11.32
C GLU A 28 9.55 8.66 10.70
N ILE A 29 9.68 8.42 9.38
CA ILE A 29 10.96 8.53 8.65
C ILE A 29 11.53 9.96 8.75
N ALA A 30 10.68 10.98 8.61
CA ALA A 30 11.09 12.37 8.69
C ALA A 30 11.58 12.77 10.09
N ASN A 31 11.03 12.14 11.13
CA ASN A 31 11.35 12.42 12.53
C ASN A 31 12.35 11.42 13.15
N THR A 32 12.92 10.51 12.35
CA THR A 32 13.90 9.53 12.83
C THR A 32 15.33 9.98 12.55
N ASP A 33 16.11 10.16 13.61
CA ASP A 33 17.55 10.50 13.55
C ASP A 33 18.45 9.26 13.41
N SER A 34 18.02 8.11 13.96
CA SER A 34 18.77 6.86 13.86
C SER A 34 18.82 6.38 12.42
N ARG A 35 20.03 6.33 11.84
CA ARG A 35 20.23 5.88 10.45
C ARG A 35 19.76 4.45 10.20
N GLU A 36 20.01 3.56 11.16
CA GLU A 36 19.61 2.15 11.06
C GLU A 36 18.09 2.01 11.08
N LEU A 37 17.42 2.67 12.04
CA LEU A 37 15.96 2.66 12.10
C LEU A 37 15.36 3.29 10.85
N LYS A 38 15.90 4.42 10.38
CA LYS A 38 15.45 5.09 9.17
C LYS A 38 15.53 4.20 7.93
N LYS A 39 16.60 3.41 7.81
CA LYS A 39 16.75 2.41 6.74
C LYS A 39 15.62 1.38 6.80
N HIS A 40 15.33 0.83 7.97
CA HIS A 40 14.24 -0.14 8.13
C HIS A 40 12.87 0.47 7.83
N LEU A 41 12.62 1.71 8.25
CA LEU A 41 11.35 2.39 7.95
C LEU A 41 11.19 2.64 6.44
N LEU A 42 12.27 3.00 5.73
CA LEU A 42 12.26 3.15 4.26
C LEU A 42 11.96 1.82 3.56
N GLU A 43 12.62 0.72 3.95
CA GLU A 43 12.34 -0.61 3.40
C GLU A 43 10.86 -1.02 3.59
N ARG A 44 10.27 -0.65 4.73
CA ARG A 44 8.84 -0.92 4.99
C ARG A 44 7.92 -0.02 4.17
N GLU A 45 8.29 1.25 3.99
CA GLU A 45 7.54 2.18 3.14
C GLU A 45 7.51 1.69 1.69
N GLU A 46 8.64 1.23 1.16
CA GLU A 46 8.74 0.66 -0.19
C GLU A 46 7.82 -0.56 -0.38
N LEU A 47 7.71 -1.44 0.63
CA LEU A 47 6.77 -2.57 0.57
C LEU A 47 5.31 -2.11 0.50
N LEU A 48 4.96 -1.07 1.27
CA LEU A 48 3.60 -0.51 1.27
C LEU A 48 3.31 0.23 -0.04
N GLU A 49 4.29 0.94 -0.59
CA GLU A 49 4.19 1.59 -1.90
C GLU A 49 3.90 0.57 -3.00
N ASN A 50 4.70 -0.50 -3.06
CA ASN A 50 4.53 -1.58 -4.02
C ASN A 50 3.15 -2.26 -3.87
N LEU A 51 2.62 -2.35 -2.65
CA LEU A 51 1.26 -2.86 -2.43
C LEU A 51 0.19 -1.91 -2.99
N VAL A 52 0.30 -0.60 -2.75
CA VAL A 52 -0.63 0.39 -3.31
C VAL A 52 -0.63 0.33 -4.83
N GLN A 53 0.54 0.31 -5.47
CA GLN A 53 0.65 0.21 -6.94
C GLN A 53 -0.04 -1.05 -7.48
N LYS A 54 0.08 -2.18 -6.77
CA LYS A 54 -0.64 -3.41 -7.16
C LYS A 54 -2.15 -3.24 -7.04
N LEU A 55 -2.64 -2.65 -5.94
CA LEU A 55 -4.07 -2.41 -5.72
C LEU A 55 -4.64 -1.44 -6.77
N ASP A 56 -3.92 -0.37 -7.11
CA ASP A 56 -4.31 0.58 -8.16
C ASP A 56 -4.39 -0.09 -9.54
N ALA A 57 -3.42 -0.95 -9.87
CA ALA A 57 -3.44 -1.72 -11.11
C ALA A 57 -4.58 -2.77 -11.16
N PHE A 58 -5.07 -3.23 -10.01
CA PHE A 58 -6.27 -4.08 -9.95
C PHE A 58 -7.55 -3.26 -10.12
N ALA A 59 -7.67 -2.11 -9.46
CA ALA A 59 -8.81 -1.22 -9.62
C ALA A 59 -8.96 -0.73 -11.07
N GLY A 60 -7.87 -0.27 -11.70
CA GLY A 60 -7.89 0.20 -13.08
C GLY A 60 -8.12 -0.89 -14.13
N ARG A 61 -7.91 -2.18 -13.81
CA ARG A 61 -8.31 -3.30 -14.68
C ARG A 61 -9.79 -3.61 -14.59
N SER A 62 -10.44 -3.32 -13.46
CA SER A 62 -11.86 -3.59 -13.27
C SER A 62 -12.74 -2.63 -14.07
N GLU A 63 -12.32 -1.37 -14.28
CA GLU A 63 -13.05 -0.39 -15.10
C GLU A 63 -13.06 -0.74 -16.60
N VAL A 64 -12.10 -1.54 -17.09
CA VAL A 64 -11.99 -1.90 -18.53
C VAL A 64 -12.84 -3.13 -18.89
N VAL A 65 -13.38 -3.84 -17.90
CA VAL A 65 -14.16 -5.09 -18.11
C VAL A 65 -15.67 -4.85 -17.96
N GLU A 66 -16.11 -3.64 -17.63
CA GLU A 66 -17.53 -3.27 -17.52
C GLU A 66 -18.15 -2.62 -18.77
N ASP A 67 -17.52 -2.75 -19.95
CA ASP A 67 -18.11 -2.39 -21.27
C ASP A 67 -18.30 -3.60 -22.20
#